data_AF-A0A525WG37-F1
#
_entry.id   AF-A0A525WG37-F1
#
_cell.length_a   1.000
_cell.length_b   1.000
_cell.length_c   1.000
_cell.angle_alpha   90.00
_cell.angle_beta   90.00
_cell.angle_gamma   90.00
#
_symmetry.space_group_name_H-M   'P 1'
#
loop_
_entity.id
_entity.type
_entity.pdbx_description
1 polymer ?
#
loop_
_entity_poly.entity_id
_entity_poly.type
_entity_poly.pdbx_seq_one_letter_code
_entity_poly.pdbx_strand_id
1 'polypeptide(L)'
;MLLSLGCLSPVPQPSAYTINSFFVALVLGGLVAIGEAAPVVADPVQNPMLTQTSQPVKTASPHIGSAMAVLATLQDADVLPPEGAPEANRIIRFVIQFQSVFTKSDDPAVQEFARQALARKYGGQAADIITSLRTTGWTAVVLEGLSDEEARHSSEDLQTLAQGFAPFNLTVEEFHRFMQLVREARQAFHTHGLEFGNIFLSRRKEMPGAGSS
;
A
#
# COMPACT_ATOMS: atom_id res chain seq x y z
N MET A 1 53.03 -14.48 -36.88
CA MET A 1 51.79 -13.83 -37.34
C MET A 1 50.70 -14.21 -36.36
N LEU A 2 49.85 -13.36 -35.78
CA LEU A 2 49.77 -11.93 -35.49
C LEU A 2 48.60 -11.82 -34.48
N LEU A 3 48.70 -10.92 -33.51
CA LEU A 3 47.72 -10.66 -32.44
C LEU A 3 46.35 -10.14 -32.95
N SER A 4 45.27 -10.42 -32.19
CA SER A 4 44.08 -9.56 -32.01
C SER A 4 43.30 -10.07 -30.80
N LEU A 5 43.38 -9.46 -29.61
CA LEU A 5 42.70 -8.24 -29.14
C LEU A 5 41.20 -8.16 -29.44
N GLY A 6 40.41 -8.38 -28.38
CA GLY A 6 39.55 -7.33 -27.83
C GLY A 6 38.13 -7.26 -28.37
N CYS A 7 37.17 -7.73 -27.55
CA CYS A 7 35.89 -7.05 -27.33
C CYS A 7 35.43 -7.34 -25.90
N LEU A 8 35.77 -6.42 -24.99
CA LEU A 8 35.08 -6.25 -23.71
C LEU A 8 33.67 -5.73 -24.03
N SER A 9 32.65 -6.53 -23.74
CA SER A 9 31.26 -6.05 -23.77
C SER A 9 31.09 -4.95 -22.71
N PRO A 10 30.36 -3.87 -23.01
CA PRO A 10 30.13 -2.81 -22.04
C PRO A 10 29.24 -3.33 -20.90
N VAL A 11 29.69 -3.12 -19.67
CA VAL A 11 28.88 -3.24 -18.45
C VAL A 11 27.75 -2.21 -18.56
N PRO A 12 26.46 -2.61 -18.51
CA PRO A 12 25.38 -1.65 -18.39
C PRO A 12 25.50 -0.98 -17.02
N GLN A 13 25.85 0.30 -17.03
CA GLN A 13 25.82 1.14 -15.84
C GLN A 13 24.36 1.29 -15.39
N PRO A 14 24.03 1.16 -14.09
CA PRO A 14 22.71 1.50 -13.61
C PRO A 14 22.51 3.01 -13.79
N SER A 15 21.64 3.37 -14.73
CA SER A 15 21.19 4.76 -14.88
C SER A 15 20.59 5.19 -13.56
N ALA A 16 21.06 6.32 -13.03
CA ALA A 16 20.46 6.98 -11.90
C ALA A 16 18.96 7.16 -12.18
N TYR A 17 18.12 6.37 -11.52
CA TYR A 17 16.69 6.54 -11.54
C TYR A 17 16.37 7.82 -10.77
N THR A 18 16.08 8.88 -11.51
CA THR A 18 15.48 10.10 -10.98
C THR A 18 14.20 9.71 -10.26
N ILE A 19 14.24 9.76 -8.92
CA ILE A 19 13.09 9.53 -8.05
C ILE A 19 12.11 10.68 -8.32
N ASN A 20 11.12 10.45 -9.18
CA ASN A 20 9.97 11.34 -9.28
C ASN A 20 9.12 11.14 -8.02
N SER A 21 9.34 12.01 -7.04
CA SER A 21 8.52 12.11 -5.83
C SER A 21 7.09 12.52 -6.21
N PHE A 22 6.18 11.56 -6.30
CA PHE A 22 4.75 11.85 -6.42
C PHE A 22 4.14 12.08 -5.04
N PHE A 23 4.00 13.36 -4.68
CA PHE A 23 3.08 13.82 -3.64
C PHE A 23 1.65 13.77 -4.19
N VAL A 24 0.90 12.71 -3.87
CA VAL A 24 -0.55 12.72 -4.05
C VAL A 24 -1.17 13.42 -2.83
N ALA A 25 -1.49 14.71 -3.00
CA ALA A 25 -2.23 15.49 -2.02
C ALA A 25 -3.69 15.02 -1.96
N LEU A 26 -4.03 14.21 -0.95
CA LEU A 26 -5.41 13.82 -0.69
C LEU A 26 -6.07 14.88 0.20
N VAL A 27 -6.77 15.83 -0.44
CA VAL A 27 -7.60 16.85 0.21
C VAL A 27 -8.85 16.17 0.78
N LEU A 28 -8.83 15.85 2.07
CA LEU A 28 -10.04 15.51 2.81
C LEU A 28 -10.72 16.82 3.24
N GLY A 29 -11.82 17.13 2.54
CA GLY A 29 -12.64 18.32 2.71
C GLY A 29 -13.14 18.50 4.14
N GLY A 30 -12.92 19.70 4.68
CA GLY A 30 -13.51 20.17 5.91
C GLY A 30 -14.97 20.53 5.69
N LEU A 31 -15.85 19.84 6.39
CA LEU A 31 -17.25 20.20 6.57
C LEU A 31 -17.30 21.27 7.68
N VAL A 32 -17.16 22.55 7.30
CA VAL A 32 -17.40 23.67 8.22
C VAL A 32 -18.89 23.94 8.23
N ALA A 33 -19.52 23.63 9.37
CA ALA A 33 -20.89 24.02 9.66
C ALA A 33 -20.98 25.56 9.69
N ILE A 34 -21.83 26.11 8.84
CA ILE A 34 -22.24 27.51 8.83
C ILE A 34 -23.15 27.71 10.04
N GLY A 35 -22.70 28.51 11.00
CA GLY A 35 -23.46 28.86 12.21
C GLY A 35 -23.40 30.37 12.46
N GLU A 36 -24.33 31.07 11.83
CA GLU A 36 -25.02 32.31 12.20
C GLU A 36 -24.29 33.43 12.98
N ALA A 37 -24.31 34.62 12.37
CA ALA A 37 -23.77 35.86 12.88
C ALA A 37 -24.72 36.61 13.83
N ALA A 38 -24.17 37.27 14.85
CA ALA A 38 -24.70 38.53 15.36
C ALA A 38 -23.56 39.41 15.93
N PRO A 39 -23.64 40.75 15.80
CA PRO A 39 -22.49 41.66 15.91
C PRO A 39 -22.43 42.36 17.28
N VAL A 40 -21.22 42.57 17.81
CA VAL A 40 -20.96 43.56 18.86
C VAL A 40 -19.73 44.38 18.50
N VAL A 41 -19.90 45.68 18.69
CA VAL A 41 -19.12 46.84 18.24
C VAL A 41 -17.80 47.00 19.02
N ALA A 42 -16.77 47.36 18.25
CA ALA A 42 -15.46 48.00 18.51
C ALA A 42 -14.98 48.33 19.94
N ASP A 43 -13.70 48.05 20.21
CA ASP A 43 -12.66 49.08 20.36
C ASP A 43 -11.24 48.49 20.13
N PRO A 44 -10.23 49.29 19.71
CA PRO A 44 -8.93 48.83 19.22
C PRO A 44 -7.84 48.81 20.31
N VAL A 45 -6.70 48.21 19.95
CA VAL A 45 -5.44 48.16 20.69
C VAL A 45 -5.31 46.99 21.67
N GLN A 46 -4.85 45.86 21.15
CA GLN A 46 -3.69 45.14 21.68
C GLN A 46 -3.26 44.11 20.63
N ASN A 47 -1.99 44.17 20.22
CA ASN A 47 -1.37 43.20 19.33
C ASN A 47 -0.51 42.26 20.19
N PRO A 48 -1.05 41.13 20.70
CA PRO A 48 -0.23 40.08 21.26
C PRO A 48 0.18 39.11 20.14
N MET A 49 1.45 39.20 19.79
CA MET A 49 2.39 38.08 19.74
C MET A 49 1.76 36.67 19.58
N LEU A 50 2.08 36.05 18.44
CA LEU A 50 2.34 34.61 18.29
C LEU A 50 1.41 33.69 19.08
N THR A 51 0.30 33.29 18.47
CA THR A 51 -0.22 31.94 18.66
C THR A 51 -0.34 31.31 17.30
N GLN A 52 0.81 30.99 16.73
CA GLN A 52 0.92 29.90 15.77
C GLN A 52 0.40 28.68 16.54
N THR A 53 -0.88 28.36 16.38
CA THR A 53 -1.42 27.09 16.79
C THR A 53 -0.58 26.08 16.04
N SER A 54 0.43 25.53 16.71
CA SER A 54 1.13 24.33 16.28
C SER A 54 0.03 23.32 16.05
N GLN A 55 -0.40 23.20 14.79
CA GLN A 55 -1.24 22.11 14.39
C GLN A 55 -0.47 20.88 14.86
N PRO A 56 -1.09 20.00 15.68
CA PRO A 56 -0.44 18.75 16.03
C PRO A 56 0.00 18.15 14.70
N VAL A 57 1.30 17.92 14.54
CA VAL A 57 1.82 17.20 13.37
C VAL A 57 1.04 15.89 13.40
N LYS A 58 0.02 15.77 12.54
CA LYS A 58 -0.83 14.59 12.48
C LYS A 58 0.14 13.47 12.19
N THR A 59 0.44 12.64 13.19
CA THR A 59 1.24 11.45 13.01
C THR A 59 0.60 10.68 11.88
N ALA A 60 1.30 10.60 10.75
CA ALA A 60 0.72 10.04 9.55
C ALA A 60 0.40 8.57 9.80
N SER A 61 -0.79 8.13 9.41
CA SER A 61 -1.27 6.79 9.72
C SER A 61 -0.37 5.72 9.09
N PRO A 62 0.11 4.72 9.86
CA PRO A 62 0.90 3.61 9.32
C PRO A 62 0.23 2.88 8.17
N HIS A 63 -1.10 2.83 8.16
CA HIS A 63 -1.92 2.22 7.11
C HIS A 63 -1.83 2.98 5.79
N ILE A 64 -1.78 4.32 5.83
CA ILE A 64 -1.60 5.11 4.62
C ILE A 64 -0.22 4.81 4.04
N GLY A 65 0.81 4.81 4.90
CA GLY A 65 2.18 4.55 4.46
C GLY A 65 2.39 3.16 3.87
N SER A 66 1.79 2.13 4.44
CA SER A 66 1.89 0.77 3.91
C SER A 66 1.12 0.59 2.60
N ALA A 67 -0.07 1.17 2.44
CA ALA A 67 -0.77 1.18 1.15
C ALA A 67 0.03 1.93 0.06
N MET A 68 0.63 3.09 0.39
CA MET A 68 1.51 3.80 -0.55
C MET A 68 2.76 2.99 -0.90
N ALA A 69 3.33 2.26 0.07
CA ALA A 69 4.46 1.38 -0.18
C ALA A 69 4.10 0.24 -1.13
N VAL A 70 2.89 -0.34 -1.03
CA VAL A 70 2.39 -1.33 -2.00
C VAL A 70 2.36 -0.73 -3.40
N LEU A 71 1.72 0.44 -3.56
CA LEU A 71 1.60 1.08 -4.87
C LEU A 71 2.97 1.41 -5.48
N ALA A 72 3.90 1.95 -4.69
CA ALA A 72 5.25 2.22 -5.14
C ALA A 72 6.00 0.94 -5.53
N THR A 73 5.82 -0.15 -4.79
CA THR A 73 6.44 -1.45 -5.10
C THR A 73 5.89 -2.03 -6.41
N LEU A 74 4.58 -1.92 -6.66
CA LEU A 74 3.98 -2.35 -7.93
C LEU A 74 4.43 -1.47 -9.10
N GLN A 75 4.62 -0.16 -8.86
CA GLN A 75 5.15 0.75 -9.86
C GLN A 75 6.60 0.43 -10.23
N ASP A 76 7.45 0.12 -9.25
CA ASP A 76 8.85 -0.27 -9.48
C ASP A 76 9.00 -1.54 -10.29
N ALA A 77 8.01 -2.43 -10.22
CA ALA A 77 7.96 -3.66 -11.01
C ALA A 77 7.39 -3.47 -12.42
N ASP A 78 6.92 -2.26 -12.77
CA ASP A 78 6.27 -1.95 -14.04
C ASP A 78 5.03 -2.82 -14.34
N VAL A 79 4.28 -3.19 -13.28
CA VAL A 79 3.06 -4.02 -13.42
C VAL A 79 1.76 -3.23 -13.33
N LEU A 80 1.87 -1.94 -12.98
CA LEU A 80 0.71 -1.05 -12.97
C LEU A 80 0.37 -0.61 -14.40
N PRO A 81 -0.93 -0.43 -14.72
CA PRO A 81 -1.33 0.19 -15.96
C PRO A 81 -0.84 1.65 -16.03
N PRO A 82 -0.77 2.24 -17.23
CA PRO A 82 -0.31 3.60 -17.42
C PRO A 82 -1.02 4.62 -16.51
N GLU A 83 -0.26 5.58 -16.00
CA GLU A 83 -0.81 6.66 -15.18
C GLU A 83 -1.93 7.42 -15.91
N GLY A 84 -2.98 7.78 -15.18
CA GLY A 84 -4.15 8.45 -15.73
C GLY A 84 -5.17 7.53 -16.42
N ALA A 85 -4.85 6.25 -16.63
CA ALA A 85 -5.84 5.28 -17.09
C ALA A 85 -6.92 5.06 -16.01
N PRO A 86 -8.20 4.86 -16.38
CA PRO A 86 -9.26 4.53 -15.42
C PRO A 86 -8.92 3.32 -14.53
N GLU A 87 -8.19 2.36 -15.08
CA GLU A 87 -7.74 1.16 -14.36
C GLU A 87 -6.71 1.46 -13.27
N ALA A 88 -5.79 2.41 -13.48
CA ALA A 88 -4.83 2.82 -12.44
C ALA A 88 -5.55 3.40 -11.21
N ASN A 89 -6.55 4.25 -11.44
CA ASN A 89 -7.39 4.81 -10.37
C ASN A 89 -8.18 3.72 -9.63
N ARG A 90 -8.64 2.70 -10.35
CA ARG A 90 -9.32 1.54 -9.76
C ARG A 90 -8.39 0.75 -8.84
N ILE A 91 -7.14 0.50 -9.26
CA ILE A 91 -6.13 -0.20 -8.46
C ILE A 91 -5.83 0.54 -7.16
N ILE A 92 -5.56 1.84 -7.24
CA ILE A 92 -5.28 2.68 -6.05
C ILE A 92 -6.42 2.54 -5.03
N ARG A 93 -7.67 2.63 -5.50
CA ARG A 93 -8.85 2.50 -4.63
C ARG A 93 -8.91 1.13 -3.95
N PHE A 94 -8.82 0.04 -4.72
CA PHE A 94 -8.99 -1.28 -4.12
C PHE A 94 -7.82 -1.69 -3.22
N VAL A 95 -6.58 -1.23 -3.46
CA VAL A 95 -5.43 -1.51 -2.58
C VAL A 95 -5.66 -0.93 -1.18
N ILE A 96 -6.20 0.29 -1.11
CA ILE A 96 -6.52 0.97 0.15
C ILE A 96 -7.72 0.29 0.83
N GLN A 97 -8.74 -0.08 0.07
CA GLN A 97 -9.95 -0.73 0.61
C GLN A 97 -9.67 -2.15 1.10
N PHE A 98 -8.87 -2.95 0.38
CA PHE A 98 -8.50 -4.30 0.83
C PHE A 98 -7.70 -4.26 2.12
N GLN A 99 -6.89 -3.21 2.34
CA GLN A 99 -6.26 -3.03 3.64
C GLN A 99 -7.32 -2.92 4.75
N SER A 100 -8.42 -2.20 4.51
CA SER A 100 -9.51 -2.11 5.47
C SER A 100 -10.21 -3.45 5.68
N VAL A 101 -10.40 -4.26 4.62
CA VAL A 101 -10.93 -5.62 4.73
C VAL A 101 -10.10 -6.45 5.70
N PHE A 102 -8.79 -6.57 5.48
CA PHE A 102 -7.95 -7.45 6.30
C PHE A 102 -7.60 -6.88 7.68
N THR A 103 -7.82 -5.59 7.91
CA THR A 103 -7.59 -4.96 9.23
C THR A 103 -8.85 -4.83 10.08
N LYS A 104 -10.04 -4.77 9.48
CA LYS A 104 -11.30 -4.43 10.18
C LYS A 104 -12.43 -5.44 9.98
N SER A 105 -12.34 -6.36 9.03
CA SER A 105 -13.42 -7.31 8.81
C SER A 105 -13.51 -8.34 9.93
N ASP A 106 -14.73 -8.53 10.43
CA ASP A 106 -15.10 -9.61 11.33
C ASP A 106 -15.69 -10.82 10.58
N ASP A 107 -15.67 -10.80 9.24
CA ASP A 107 -16.15 -11.90 8.42
C ASP A 107 -15.29 -13.16 8.62
N PRO A 108 -15.88 -14.30 9.02
CA PRO A 108 -15.13 -15.52 9.30
C PRO A 108 -14.37 -16.07 8.10
N ALA A 109 -14.89 -15.94 6.87
CA ALA A 109 -14.23 -16.45 5.67
C ALA A 109 -12.97 -15.63 5.35
N VAL A 110 -13.04 -14.30 5.46
CA VAL A 110 -11.88 -13.41 5.29
C VAL A 110 -10.81 -13.69 6.35
N GLN A 111 -11.19 -13.86 7.61
CA GLN A 111 -10.26 -14.15 8.70
C GLN A 111 -9.58 -15.52 8.52
N GLU A 112 -10.36 -16.54 8.16
CA GLU A 112 -9.85 -17.88 7.92
C GLU A 112 -8.92 -17.92 6.71
N PHE A 113 -9.27 -17.23 5.63
CA PHE A 113 -8.40 -17.10 4.45
C PHE A 113 -7.05 -16.47 4.80
N ALA A 114 -7.05 -15.35 5.54
CA ALA A 114 -5.81 -14.70 5.99
C ALA A 114 -4.98 -15.60 6.92
N ARG A 115 -5.64 -16.39 7.78
CA ARG A 115 -4.98 -17.37 8.64
C ARG A 115 -4.32 -18.48 7.83
N GLN A 116 -5.02 -19.07 6.86
CA GLN A 116 -4.48 -20.13 6.01
C GLN A 116 -3.28 -19.64 5.18
N ALA A 117 -3.40 -18.41 4.65
CA ALA A 117 -2.36 -17.77 3.84
C ALA A 117 -1.01 -17.69 4.56
N LEU A 118 -1.04 -17.53 5.89
CA LEU A 118 0.17 -17.39 6.71
C LEU A 118 0.56 -18.69 7.42
N ALA A 119 -0.41 -19.55 7.75
CA ALA A 119 -0.18 -20.78 8.52
C ALA A 119 0.82 -21.73 7.84
N ARG A 120 0.83 -21.80 6.51
CA ARG A 120 1.72 -22.73 5.78
C ARG A 120 3.20 -22.42 5.92
N LYS A 121 3.57 -21.13 5.95
CA LYS A 121 4.97 -20.68 5.97
C LYS A 121 5.41 -20.26 7.38
N TYR A 122 4.48 -19.76 8.19
CA TYR A 122 4.79 -19.14 9.48
C TYR A 122 4.21 -19.90 10.68
N GLY A 123 3.36 -20.92 10.45
CA GLY A 123 2.84 -21.80 11.50
C GLY A 123 2.27 -21.02 12.68
N GLY A 124 2.85 -21.22 13.86
CA GLY A 124 2.43 -20.56 15.10
C GLY A 124 2.58 -19.02 15.10
N GLN A 125 3.41 -18.44 14.24
CA GLN A 125 3.59 -16.98 14.13
C GLN A 125 2.50 -16.31 13.28
N ALA A 126 1.64 -17.09 12.60
CA ALA A 126 0.61 -16.54 11.71
C ALA A 126 -0.34 -15.57 12.46
N ALA A 127 -0.72 -15.89 13.70
CA ALA A 127 -1.59 -15.05 14.50
C ALA A 127 -0.95 -13.69 14.86
N ASP A 128 0.34 -13.69 15.16
CA ASP A 128 1.09 -12.46 15.47
C ASP A 128 1.22 -11.57 14.23
N ILE A 129 1.46 -12.17 13.07
CA ILE A 129 1.52 -11.45 11.79
C ILE A 129 0.17 -10.80 11.46
N ILE A 130 -0.95 -11.51 11.66
CA ILE A 130 -2.30 -10.95 11.45
C ILE A 130 -2.58 -9.81 12.44
N THR A 131 -2.15 -9.96 13.69
CA THR A 131 -2.28 -8.90 14.70
C THR A 131 -1.47 -7.68 14.32
N SER A 132 -0.26 -7.86 13.81
CA SER A 132 0.60 -6.78 13.32
C SER A 132 0.02 -6.08 12.09
N LEU A 133 -0.66 -6.80 11.18
CA LEU A 133 -1.36 -6.22 10.04
C LEU A 133 -2.39 -5.16 10.49
N ARG A 134 -3.11 -5.41 11.60
CA ARG A 134 -4.11 -4.47 12.15
C ARG A 134 -3.51 -3.16 12.65
N THR A 135 -2.23 -3.11 12.99
CA THR A 135 -1.58 -1.90 13.52
C THR A 135 -0.67 -1.24 12.49
N THR A 136 0.03 -2.03 11.68
CA THR A 136 1.04 -1.56 10.71
C THR A 136 0.51 -1.42 9.29
N GLY A 137 -0.64 -2.03 8.99
CA GLY A 137 -1.18 -2.18 7.64
C GLY A 137 -0.39 -3.22 6.83
N TRP A 138 -0.32 -3.05 5.51
CA TRP A 138 0.32 -4.04 4.65
C TRP A 138 1.78 -4.33 5.01
N THR A 139 2.14 -5.61 4.95
CA THR A 139 3.53 -6.09 5.00
C THR A 139 3.79 -7.02 3.82
N ALA A 140 5.04 -7.12 3.39
CA ALA A 140 5.41 -8.04 2.32
C ALA A 140 5.00 -9.49 2.62
N VAL A 141 5.18 -9.93 3.87
CA VAL A 141 4.80 -11.27 4.34
C VAL A 141 3.31 -11.55 4.11
N VAL A 142 2.45 -10.59 4.46
CA VAL A 142 1.00 -10.72 4.27
C VAL A 142 0.65 -10.72 2.78
N LEU A 143 1.20 -9.81 1.99
CA LEU A 143 0.91 -9.70 0.55
C LEU A 143 1.32 -10.97 -0.20
N GLU A 144 2.54 -11.46 0.05
CA GLU A 144 3.04 -12.69 -0.54
C GLU A 144 2.18 -13.88 -0.13
N GLY A 145 1.88 -14.03 1.17
CA GLY A 145 1.06 -15.12 1.68
C GLY A 145 -0.35 -15.13 1.10
N LEU A 146 -1.03 -13.98 1.07
CA LEU A 146 -2.36 -13.86 0.46
C LEU A 146 -2.31 -14.18 -1.05
N SER A 147 -1.27 -13.72 -1.75
CA SER A 147 -1.12 -13.99 -3.18
C SER A 147 -0.87 -15.47 -3.49
N ASP A 148 -0.18 -16.19 -2.60
CA ASP A 148 0.07 -17.63 -2.70
C ASP A 148 -1.15 -18.47 -2.28
N GLU A 149 -1.98 -17.97 -1.36
CA GLU A 149 -3.25 -18.60 -0.97
C GLU A 149 -4.31 -18.43 -2.06
N GLU A 150 -4.42 -17.24 -2.63
CA GLU A 150 -5.37 -16.95 -3.71
C GLU A 150 -5.09 -17.81 -4.95
N ALA A 151 -3.82 -17.92 -5.35
CA ALA A 151 -3.42 -18.74 -6.50
C ALA A 151 -3.68 -20.25 -6.34
N ARG A 152 -3.95 -20.73 -5.12
CA ARG A 152 -4.25 -22.14 -4.85
C ARG A 152 -5.74 -22.46 -4.87
N HIS A 153 -6.58 -21.44 -4.83
CA HIS A 153 -8.02 -21.60 -4.77
C HIS A 153 -8.64 -21.42 -6.16
N SER A 154 -9.73 -22.14 -6.41
CA SER A 154 -10.53 -21.89 -7.61
C SER A 154 -11.33 -20.59 -7.45
N SER A 155 -11.82 -20.04 -8.57
CA SER A 155 -12.71 -18.86 -8.51
C SER A 155 -14.00 -19.13 -7.73
N GLU A 156 -14.48 -20.37 -7.71
CA GLU A 156 -15.64 -20.78 -6.92
C GLU A 156 -15.34 -20.74 -5.42
N ASP A 157 -14.19 -21.25 -5.01
CA ASP A 157 -13.77 -21.22 -3.60
C ASP A 157 -13.59 -19.78 -3.10
N LEU A 158 -13.00 -18.92 -3.93
CA LEU A 158 -12.81 -17.49 -3.60
C LEU A 158 -14.12 -16.72 -3.53
N GLN A 159 -15.21 -17.23 -4.14
CA GLN A 159 -16.52 -16.58 -4.09
C GLN A 159 -17.08 -16.54 -2.66
N THR A 160 -16.61 -17.41 -1.76
CA THR A 160 -16.94 -17.37 -0.34
C THR A 160 -16.52 -16.05 0.34
N LEU A 161 -15.50 -15.36 -0.19
CA LEU A 161 -15.01 -14.07 0.33
C LEU A 161 -15.91 -12.89 -0.03
N ALA A 162 -16.85 -13.06 -0.97
CA ALA A 162 -17.67 -11.97 -1.48
C ALA A 162 -18.50 -11.28 -0.38
N GLN A 163 -18.99 -12.04 0.61
CA GLN A 163 -19.74 -11.47 1.74
C GLN A 163 -18.88 -10.57 2.61
N GLY A 164 -17.62 -10.96 2.86
CA GLY A 164 -16.68 -10.14 3.63
C GLY A 164 -16.15 -8.92 2.87
N PHE A 165 -16.18 -8.94 1.53
CA PHE A 165 -15.75 -7.81 0.69
C PHE A 165 -16.86 -6.77 0.47
N ALA A 166 -18.12 -7.20 0.43
CA ALA A 166 -19.26 -6.33 0.11
C ALA A 166 -19.37 -5.05 1.00
N PRO A 167 -19.16 -5.08 2.33
CA PRO A 167 -19.21 -3.88 3.17
C PRO A 167 -18.17 -2.82 2.80
N PHE A 168 -17.11 -3.21 2.11
CA PHE A 168 -16.01 -2.34 1.68
C PHE A 168 -16.15 -1.90 0.21
N ASN A 169 -17.24 -2.27 -0.46
CA ASN A 169 -17.48 -2.05 -1.90
C ASN A 169 -16.42 -2.70 -2.79
N LEU A 170 -16.01 -3.92 -2.43
CA LEU A 170 -15.01 -4.70 -3.13
C LEU A 170 -15.59 -5.99 -3.70
N THR A 171 -14.95 -6.48 -4.75
CA THR A 171 -15.33 -7.71 -5.44
C THR A 171 -14.22 -8.76 -5.38
N VAL A 172 -14.57 -10.03 -5.60
CA VAL A 172 -13.60 -11.13 -5.71
C VAL A 172 -12.69 -10.94 -6.93
N GLU A 173 -13.21 -10.38 -8.02
CA GLU A 173 -12.42 -10.03 -9.21
C GLU A 173 -11.34 -8.98 -8.89
N GLU A 174 -11.67 -7.95 -8.12
CA GLU A 174 -10.68 -6.96 -7.68
C GLU A 174 -9.64 -7.57 -6.73
N PHE A 175 -10.04 -8.54 -5.92
CA PHE A 175 -9.10 -9.28 -5.06
C PHE A 175 -8.14 -10.12 -5.90
N HIS A 176 -8.68 -10.89 -6.86
CA HIS A 176 -7.88 -11.66 -7.83
C HIS A 176 -6.90 -10.75 -8.57
N ARG A 177 -7.38 -9.61 -9.09
CA ARG A 177 -6.55 -8.65 -9.80
C ARG A 177 -5.43 -8.09 -8.92
N PHE A 178 -5.74 -7.77 -7.66
CA PHE A 178 -4.72 -7.29 -6.73
C PHE A 178 -3.66 -8.36 -6.45
N MET A 179 -4.06 -9.60 -6.17
CA MET A 179 -3.13 -10.70 -5.90
C MET A 179 -2.30 -11.07 -7.13
N GLN A 180 -2.88 -10.95 -8.33
CA GLN A 180 -2.15 -11.09 -9.59
C GLN A 180 -1.04 -10.05 -9.72
N LEU A 181 -1.31 -8.76 -9.45
CA LEU A 181 -0.30 -7.70 -9.50
C LEU A 181 0.85 -7.98 -8.52
N VAL A 182 0.57 -8.50 -7.32
CA VAL A 182 1.61 -8.88 -6.35
C VAL A 182 2.49 -10.01 -6.92
N ARG A 183 1.90 -11.03 -7.54
CA ARG A 183 2.66 -12.13 -8.17
C ARG A 183 3.48 -11.67 -9.37
N GLU A 184 2.92 -10.83 -10.22
CA GLU A 184 3.61 -10.23 -11.37
C GLU A 184 4.81 -9.41 -10.89
N ALA A 185 4.64 -8.60 -9.84
CA ALA A 185 5.73 -7.81 -9.27
C ALA A 185 6.84 -8.68 -8.69
N ARG A 186 6.49 -9.74 -7.95
CA ARG A 186 7.46 -10.74 -7.45
C ARG A 186 8.25 -11.37 -8.59
N GLN A 187 7.58 -11.77 -9.66
CA GLN A 187 8.22 -12.39 -10.82
C GLN A 187 9.15 -11.41 -11.56
N ALA A 188 8.74 -10.15 -11.72
CA ALA A 188 9.55 -9.10 -12.32
C ALA A 188 10.83 -8.88 -11.52
N PHE A 189 10.72 -8.67 -10.20
CA PHE A 189 11.89 -8.47 -9.33
C PHE A 189 12.82 -9.68 -9.30
N HIS A 190 12.27 -10.90 -9.21
CA HIS A 190 13.07 -12.11 -9.20
C HIS A 190 13.92 -12.25 -10.49
N THR A 191 13.40 -11.81 -11.64
CA THR A 191 14.13 -11.79 -12.92
C THR A 191 15.36 -10.87 -12.87
N HIS A 192 15.36 -9.88 -11.97
CA HIS A 192 16.46 -8.96 -11.71
C HIS A 192 17.29 -9.32 -10.46
N GLY A 193 17.06 -10.49 -9.85
CA GLY A 193 17.75 -10.92 -8.62
C GLY A 193 17.35 -10.10 -7.38
N LEU A 194 16.18 -9.47 -7.41
CA LEU A 194 15.62 -8.69 -6.31
C LEU A 194 14.46 -9.46 -5.64
N GLU A 195 14.29 -9.24 -4.35
CA GLU A 195 13.20 -9.82 -3.57
C GLU A 195 12.11 -8.78 -3.30
N PHE A 196 10.85 -9.13 -3.55
CA PHE A 196 9.69 -8.24 -3.35
C PHE A 196 9.68 -7.62 -1.95
N GLY A 197 9.91 -8.44 -0.92
CA GLY A 197 9.94 -7.97 0.46
C GLY A 197 11.00 -6.91 0.74
N ASN A 198 12.18 -6.98 0.09
CA ASN A 198 13.23 -5.97 0.26
C ASN A 198 12.84 -4.64 -0.39
N ILE A 199 12.25 -4.68 -1.59
CA ILE A 199 11.77 -3.48 -2.29
C ILE A 199 10.63 -2.84 -1.49
N PHE A 200 9.64 -3.63 -1.06
CA PHE A 200 8.54 -3.16 -0.23
C PHE A 200 9.04 -2.49 1.06
N LEU A 201 9.97 -3.13 1.78
CA LEU A 201 10.53 -2.56 3.00
C LEU A 201 11.31 -1.26 2.75
N SER A 202 12.04 -1.17 1.62
CA SER A 202 12.71 0.05 1.22
C SER A 202 11.69 1.17 1.00
N ARG A 203 10.65 0.92 0.19
CA ARG A 203 9.56 1.88 -0.04
C ARG A 203 8.85 2.26 1.23
N ARG A 204 8.56 1.30 2.11
CA ARG A 204 7.85 1.56 3.37
C ARG A 204 8.57 2.57 4.26
N LYS A 205 9.91 2.61 4.26
CA LYS A 205 10.72 3.58 5.03
C LYS A 205 10.60 5.01 4.50
N GLU A 206 10.33 5.17 3.22
CA GLU A 206 10.10 6.47 2.56
C GLU A 206 8.67 6.99 2.78
N MET A 207 7.76 6.11 3.23
CA MET A 207 6.35 6.44 3.36
C MET A 207 5.97 6.96 4.75
N PRO A 208 4.88 7.74 4.85
CA PRO A 208 4.43 8.27 6.13
C PRO A 208 4.15 7.18 7.19
N GLY A 209 4.34 7.49 8.47
CA GLY A 209 4.08 6.53 9.56
C GLY A 209 5.05 5.34 9.61
N ALA A 210 6.23 5.43 8.98
CA ALA A 210 7.27 4.39 9.04
C ALA A 210 8.06 4.35 10.36
N GLY A 211 8.15 5.49 11.06
CA GLY A 211 8.96 5.64 12.29
C GLY A 211 8.16 5.57 13.59
N SER A 212 6.92 5.10 13.57
CA SER A 212 6.02 5.03 14.73
C SER A 212 5.77 3.60 15.21
N SER A 213 6.69 2.67 14.94
CA SER A 213 6.63 1.27 15.36
C SER A 213 7.91 0.87 16.08
#